data_AF-A0A1V5PAB7-F1
#
_entry.id   AF-A0A1V5PAB7-F1
#
_cell.length_a   1.000
_cell.length_b   1.000
_cell.length_c   1.000
_cell.angle_alpha   90.00
_cell.angle_beta   90.00
_cell.angle_gamma   90.00
#
_symmetry.space_group_name_H-M   'P 1'
#
loop_
_entity.id
_entity.type
_entity.pdbx_description
1 polymer ?
#
loop_
_entity_poly.entity_id
_entity_poly.type
_entity_poly.pdbx_seq_one_letter_code
_entity_poly.pdbx_strand_id
1 'polypeptide(L)'
;MPLEVLSREPLVLLEQASNSRKYLDAFAAQQGLTLHPAIELGAHSLLVQFARIGLGIACVTSEFAKDALASGDLFEIELEPAMPPRAIGLISLDGVPLSAAAMRFIQIVLEDDEL
;
A
#
# COMPACT_ATOMS: atom_id res chain seq x y z
N MET A 1 -11.93 9.60 8.53
CA MET A 1 -12.87 9.62 7.37
C MET A 1 -13.51 8.24 7.21
N PRO A 2 -14.85 8.13 7.22
CA PRO A 2 -15.54 6.85 6.99
C PRO A 2 -15.25 6.26 5.60
N LEU A 3 -15.05 4.95 5.51
CA LEU A 3 -14.74 4.27 4.26
C LEU A 3 -15.86 4.41 3.21
N GLU A 4 -17.12 4.51 3.66
CA GLU A 4 -18.30 4.73 2.82
C GLU A 4 -18.28 6.11 2.14
N VAL A 5 -17.65 7.10 2.78
CA VAL A 5 -17.46 8.44 2.21
C VAL A 5 -16.35 8.37 1.17
N LEU A 6 -15.20 7.77 1.53
CA LEU A 6 -14.08 7.56 0.61
C LEU A 6 -14.49 6.82 -0.66
N SER A 7 -15.36 5.79 -0.55
CA SER A 7 -15.77 4.97 -1.69
C SER A 7 -16.56 5.74 -2.76
N ARG A 8 -16.98 6.98 -2.48
CA ARG A 8 -17.70 7.87 -3.40
C ARG A 8 -16.80 8.91 -4.05
N GLU A 9 -15.56 9.01 -3.60
CA GLU A 9 -14.57 9.94 -4.12
C GLU A 9 -13.89 9.37 -5.38
N PRO A 10 -13.28 10.21 -6.24
CA PRO A 10 -12.49 9.73 -7.37
C PRO A 10 -11.24 9.00 -6.87
N LEU A 11 -11.27 7.67 -6.86
CA LEU A 11 -10.12 6.86 -6.45
C LEU A 11 -9.18 6.62 -7.63
N VAL A 12 -7.88 6.80 -7.39
CA VAL A 12 -6.80 6.41 -8.28
C VAL A 12 -6.11 5.21 -7.63
N LEU A 13 -6.33 4.02 -8.17
CA LEU A 13 -5.89 2.77 -7.55
C LEU A 13 -4.94 1.99 -8.45
N LEU A 14 -4.24 1.02 -7.87
CA LEU A 14 -3.54 0.02 -8.68
C LEU A 14 -4.54 -0.89 -9.40
N GLU A 15 -4.06 -1.49 -10.48
CA GLU A 15 -4.75 -2.60 -11.15
C GLU A 15 -5.07 -3.75 -10.18
N GLN A 16 -6.17 -4.46 -10.47
CA GLN A 16 -6.72 -5.53 -9.62
C GLN A 16 -5.75 -6.71 -9.37
N ALA A 17 -4.76 -6.89 -10.23
CA ALA A 17 -3.75 -7.94 -10.07
C ALA A 17 -2.82 -7.68 -8.86
N SER A 18 -2.64 -6.42 -8.46
CA SER A 18 -1.74 -6.02 -7.38
C SER A 18 -2.19 -6.55 -6.02
N ASN A 19 -1.24 -7.05 -5.22
CA ASN A 19 -1.50 -7.46 -3.84
C ASN A 19 -1.97 -6.30 -2.96
N SER A 20 -1.50 -5.08 -3.22
CA SER A 20 -1.96 -3.88 -2.51
C SER A 20 -3.42 -3.55 -2.84
N ARG A 21 -3.82 -3.70 -4.12
CA ARG A 21 -5.22 -3.52 -4.53
C ARG A 21 -6.13 -4.58 -3.92
N LYS A 22 -5.74 -5.86 -4.01
CA LYS A 22 -6.50 -6.97 -3.41
C LYS A 22 -6.72 -6.79 -1.91
N TYR A 23 -5.71 -6.28 -1.19
CA TYR A 23 -5.82 -6.00 0.23
C TYR A 23 -6.84 -4.89 0.53
N LEU A 24 -6.77 -3.78 -0.19
CA LEU A 24 -7.72 -2.67 -0.09
C LEU A 24 -9.15 -3.12 -0.42
N ASP A 25 -9.32 -3.89 -1.49
CA ASP A 25 -10.64 -4.41 -1.89
C ASP A 25 -11.21 -5.37 -0.83
N ALA A 26 -10.38 -6.25 -0.26
CA ALA A 26 -10.80 -7.15 0.82
C ALA A 26 -11.20 -6.38 2.08
N PHE A 27 -10.45 -5.33 2.44
CA PHE A 27 -10.79 -4.45 3.56
C PHE A 27 -12.13 -3.74 3.34
N ALA A 28 -12.38 -3.20 2.14
CA ALA A 28 -13.66 -2.59 1.79
C ALA A 28 -14.81 -3.61 1.80
N ALA A 29 -14.58 -4.81 1.27
CA ALA A 29 -15.58 -5.87 1.24
C ALA A 29 -15.99 -6.35 2.65
N GLN A 30 -15.06 -6.36 3.61
CA GLN A 30 -15.38 -6.64 5.02
C GLN A 30 -16.36 -5.63 5.64
N GLN A 31 -16.42 -4.41 5.10
CA GLN A 31 -17.38 -3.37 5.47
C GLN A 31 -18.63 -3.37 4.57
N GLY A 32 -18.79 -4.36 3.68
CA GLY A 32 -19.91 -4.44 2.74
C GLY A 32 -19.81 -3.45 1.57
N LEU A 33 -18.61 -2.93 1.29
CA LEU A 33 -18.37 -1.96 0.23
C LEU A 33 -17.60 -2.58 -0.95
N THR A 34 -17.91 -2.08 -2.14
CA THR A 34 -17.13 -2.33 -3.37
C THR A 34 -16.57 -1.01 -3.85
N LEU A 35 -15.25 -0.95 -4.07
CA LEU A 35 -14.61 0.25 -4.57
C LEU A 35 -14.69 0.32 -6.10
N HIS A 36 -15.02 1.50 -6.62
CA HIS A 36 -15.09 1.77 -8.04
C HIS A 36 -14.10 2.88 -8.41
N PRO A 37 -12.84 2.53 -8.72
CA PRO A 37 -11.84 3.53 -9.07
C PRO A 37 -12.21 4.29 -10.33
N ALA A 38 -11.92 5.59 -10.32
CA ALA A 38 -12.01 6.43 -11.51
C ALA A 38 -10.85 6.15 -12.47
N ILE A 39 -9.67 5.79 -11.93
CA ILE A 39 -8.45 5.50 -12.69
C ILE A 39 -7.75 4.28 -12.07
N GLU A 40 -7.33 3.35 -12.93
CA GLU A 40 -6.48 2.23 -12.55
C GLU A 40 -5.10 2.33 -13.23
N LEU A 41 -4.03 2.07 -12.48
CA LEU A 41 -2.64 2.22 -12.94
C LEU A 41 -1.78 1.01 -12.54
N GLY A 42 -0.75 0.71 -13.32
CA GLY A 42 0.18 -0.40 -13.05
C GLY A 42 1.38 -0.04 -12.16
N ALA A 43 1.60 1.24 -11.83
CA ALA A 43 2.81 1.70 -11.15
C ALA A 43 2.51 2.59 -9.94
N HIS A 44 3.16 2.30 -8.80
CA HIS A 44 3.02 3.05 -7.56
C HIS A 44 3.40 4.54 -7.68
N SER A 45 4.47 4.84 -8.42
CA SER A 45 4.95 6.21 -8.62
C SER A 45 3.93 7.10 -9.34
N LEU A 46 3.14 6.53 -10.26
CA LEU A 46 2.12 7.28 -10.99
C LEU A 46 0.94 7.66 -10.09
N LEU A 47 0.59 6.83 -9.09
CA LEU A 47 -0.49 7.13 -8.16
C LEU A 47 -0.24 8.45 -7.41
N VAL A 48 0.99 8.63 -6.90
CA VAL A 48 1.38 9.84 -6.18
C VAL A 48 1.34 11.05 -7.11
N GLN A 49 1.82 10.91 -8.34
CA GLN A 49 1.77 12.01 -9.32
C GLN A 49 0.33 12.41 -9.65
N PHE A 50 -0.57 11.45 -9.83
CA PHE A 50 -1.97 11.71 -10.18
C PHE A 50 -2.71 12.37 -9.02
N ALA A 51 -2.44 11.94 -7.79
CA ALA A 51 -2.95 12.62 -6.59
C ALA A 51 -2.44 14.06 -6.50
N ARG A 52 -1.15 14.30 -6.75
CA ARG A 52 -0.54 15.65 -6.67
C ARG A 52 -1.14 16.65 -7.66
N ILE A 53 -1.58 16.18 -8.83
CA ILE A 53 -2.25 17.03 -9.82
C ILE A 53 -3.78 17.09 -9.65
N GLY A 54 -4.31 16.51 -8.57
CA GLY A 54 -5.73 16.61 -8.21
C GLY A 54 -6.67 15.69 -8.98
N LEU A 55 -6.18 14.58 -9.56
CA LEU A 55 -7.03 13.63 -10.29
C LEU A 55 -7.80 12.67 -9.37
N GLY A 56 -7.50 12.67 -8.07
CA GLY A 56 -8.24 11.88 -7.10
C GLY A 56 -7.42 11.47 -5.88
N ILE A 57 -7.98 10.56 -5.10
CA ILE A 57 -7.38 10.01 -3.88
C ILE A 57 -6.66 8.71 -4.22
N ALA A 58 -5.38 8.63 -3.87
CA ALA A 58 -4.55 7.47 -4.10
C ALA A 58 -4.35 6.63 -2.83
N CYS A 59 -4.30 5.31 -3.00
CA CYS A 59 -3.86 4.38 -1.95
C CYS A 59 -2.46 3.86 -2.32
N VAL A 60 -1.45 4.23 -1.53
CA VAL A 60 -0.03 3.86 -1.74
C VAL A 60 0.59 3.36 -0.45
N THR A 61 1.73 2.66 -0.52
CA THR A 61 2.54 2.44 0.68
C THR A 61 3.20 3.76 1.07
N SER A 62 3.33 3.99 2.38
CA SER A 62 3.79 5.27 2.93
C SER A 62 5.14 5.71 2.36
N GLU A 63 6.04 4.78 2.03
CA GLU A 63 7.35 5.08 1.47
C GLU A 63 7.28 5.86 0.15
N PHE A 64 6.29 5.59 -0.69
CA PHE A 64 6.14 6.31 -1.97
C PHE A 64 5.58 7.73 -1.79
N ALA A 65 4.92 8.01 -0.66
CA ALA A 65 4.32 9.31 -0.38
C ALA A 65 5.23 10.24 0.45
N LYS A 66 6.33 9.73 1.04
CA LYS A 66 7.21 10.48 1.96
C LYS A 66 7.55 11.88 1.48
N ASP A 67 8.05 12.02 0.26
CA ASP A 67 8.47 13.31 -0.29
C ASP A 67 7.29 14.28 -0.46
N ALA A 68 6.14 13.78 -0.95
CA ALA A 68 4.95 14.59 -1.18
C ALA A 68 4.24 15.00 0.11
N LEU A 69 4.32 14.17 1.15
CA LEU A 69 3.85 14.50 2.49
C LEU A 69 4.77 15.53 3.16
N ALA A 70 6.09 15.35 3.03
CA ALA A 70 7.07 16.27 3.60
C ALA A 70 7.04 17.66 2.94
N SER A 71 6.77 17.74 1.63
CA SER A 71 6.61 19.02 0.93
C SER A 71 5.27 19.71 1.19
N GLY A 72 4.27 18.98 1.70
CA GLY A 72 2.90 19.44 1.84
C GLY A 72 2.10 19.45 0.54
N ASP A 73 2.62 18.86 -0.54
CA ASP A 73 1.89 18.69 -1.80
C ASP A 73 0.71 17.73 -1.65
N LEU A 74 0.83 16.76 -0.74
CA LEU A 74 -0.21 15.82 -0.36
C LEU A 74 -0.36 15.79 1.16
N PHE A 75 -1.51 15.29 1.62
CA PHE A 75 -1.77 14.97 3.02
C PHE A 75 -2.38 13.58 3.11
N GLU A 76 -2.18 12.93 4.26
CA GLU A 76 -2.74 11.61 4.53
C GLU A 76 -4.22 11.70 4.95
N ILE A 77 -5.02 10.73 4.52
CA ILE A 77 -6.41 10.58 4.94
C ILE A 77 -6.51 9.42 5.92
N GLU A 78 -6.77 9.74 7.18
CA GLU A 78 -7.04 8.72 8.20
C GLU A 78 -8.43 8.11 7.98
N LEU A 79 -8.49 6.77 7.86
CA LEU A 79 -9.74 6.03 7.67
C LEU A 79 -10.38 5.63 8.99
N GLU A 80 -11.70 5.56 9.00
CA GLU A 80 -12.52 5.05 10.10
C GLU A 80 -13.44 3.93 9.57
N PRO A 81 -13.24 2.67 10.00
CA PRO A 81 -12.14 2.20 10.83
C PRO A 81 -10.79 2.30 10.12
N ALA A 82 -9.70 2.36 10.89
CA ALA A 82 -8.35 2.35 10.34
C ALA A 82 -8.10 1.03 9.60
N MET A 83 -7.39 1.10 8.48
CA MET A 83 -6.98 -0.09 7.75
C MET A 83 -5.96 -0.87 8.58
N PRO A 84 -6.13 -2.20 8.75
CA PRO A 84 -5.17 -2.97 9.52
C PRO A 84 -3.78 -2.92 8.86
N PRO A 85 -2.69 -2.86 9.64
CA PRO A 85 -1.35 -2.97 9.10
C PRO A 85 -1.12 -4.39 8.56
N ARG A 86 -0.25 -4.52 7.57
CA ARG A 86 0.19 -5.80 7.02
C ARG A 86 1.71 -5.93 7.18
N ALA A 87 2.18 -7.16 7.40
CA ALA A 87 3.60 -7.46 7.58
C ALA A 87 4.22 -8.04 6.30
N ILE A 88 5.52 -7.82 6.13
CA ILE A 88 6.35 -8.53 5.16
C ILE A 88 7.10 -9.61 5.93
N GLY A 89 7.26 -10.79 5.33
CA GLY A 89 7.92 -11.93 5.96
C GLY A 89 8.90 -12.62 5.02
N LEU A 90 9.92 -13.24 5.61
CA LEU A 90 10.85 -14.13 4.94
C LEU A 90 10.33 -15.57 5.04
N ILE A 91 10.26 -16.28 3.91
CA ILE A 91 9.76 -17.66 3.85
C ILE A 91 10.87 -18.56 3.31
N SER A 92 11.11 -19.67 3.98
CA SER A 92 12.02 -20.74 3.53
C SER A 92 11.31 -22.09 3.54
N LEU A 93 11.81 -23.03 2.75
CA LEU A 93 11.21 -24.37 2.65
C LEU A 93 11.61 -25.20 3.87
N ASP A 94 10.61 -25.73 4.57
CA ASP A 94 10.83 -26.59 5.73
C ASP A 94 11.70 -27.81 5.37
N GLY A 95 12.63 -28.15 6.26
CA GLY A 95 13.59 -29.24 6.06
C GLY A 95 14.71 -28.98 5.03
N VAL A 96 14.75 -27.82 4.36
CA VAL A 96 15.83 -27.47 3.42
C VAL A 96 16.79 -26.45 4.04
N PRO A 97 18.06 -26.81 4.29
CA PRO A 97 19.03 -25.88 4.85
C PRO A 97 19.29 -24.68 3.94
N LEU A 98 19.38 -23.49 4.52
CA LEU A 98 19.78 -22.28 3.82
C LEU A 98 21.28 -22.29 3.51
N SER A 99 21.66 -21.73 2.36
CA SER A 99 23.08 -21.51 2.04
C SER A 99 23.68 -20.42 2.94
N ALA A 100 25.01 -20.40 3.05
CA ALA A 100 25.73 -19.34 3.76
C ALA A 100 25.35 -17.93 3.25
N ALA A 101 25.20 -17.77 1.92
CA ALA A 101 24.78 -16.52 1.31
C ALA A 101 23.33 -16.14 1.68
N ALA A 102 22.41 -17.10 1.68
CA ALA A 102 21.02 -16.86 2.06
C ALA A 102 20.88 -16.48 3.55
N MET A 103 21.60 -17.16 4.45
CA MET A 103 21.63 -16.79 5.86
C MET A 103 22.20 -15.39 6.07
N ARG A 104 23.30 -15.03 5.39
CA ARG A 104 23.86 -13.69 5.51
C ARG A 104 22.93 -12.62 4.96
N PHE A 105 22.22 -12.89 3.86
CA PHE A 105 21.20 -11.98 3.32
C PHE A 105 20.07 -11.74 4.31
N ILE A 106 19.53 -12.80 4.93
CA ILE A 106 18.49 -12.68 5.96
C ILE A 106 18.94 -11.80 7.12
N GLN A 107 20.19 -11.96 7.58
CA GLN A 107 20.75 -11.11 8.64
C GLN A 107 20.76 -9.63 8.24
N ILE A 108 21.23 -9.31 7.03
CA ILE A 108 21.26 -7.92 6.53
C ILE A 108 19.84 -7.34 6.50
N VAL A 109 18.87 -8.08 5.97
CA VAL A 109 17.48 -7.63 5.87
C VAL A 109 16.83 -7.41 7.24
N LEU A 110 17.19 -8.20 8.26
CA LEU A 110 16.64 -8.08 9.61
C LEU A 110 17.40 -7.06 10.49
N GLU A 111 18.65 -6.72 10.15
CA GLU A 111 19.45 -5.70 10.84
C GLU A 111 19.02 -4.27 10.45
N ASP A 112 18.45 -4.07 9.25
CA ASP A 112 18.00 -2.76 8.74
C ASP A 112 16.67 -2.23 9.36
N ASP A 113 16.06 -2.95 10.32
CA ASP A 113 14.83 -2.53 11.03
C ASP A 113 15.10 -1.53 12.19
N GLU A 114 16.35 -1.17 12.48
CA GLU A 114 16.73 -0.13 13.45
C GLU A 114 17.21 1.17 12.77
N LEU A 115 16.30 1.97 12.18
CA LEU A 115 16.49 3.40 11.91
C LEU A 115 15.15 4.16 11.80
#